data_AF-A0A838IW84-F1
#
_entry.id   AF-A0A838IW84-F1
#
_cell.length_a   1.000
_cell.length_b   1.000
_cell.length_c   1.000
_cell.angle_alpha   90.00
_cell.angle_beta   90.00
_cell.angle_gamma   90.00
#
_symmetry.space_group_name_H-M   'P 1'
#
loop_
_entity.id
_entity.type
_entity.pdbx_description
1 polymer ?
#
loop_
_entity_poly.entity_id
_entity_poly.type
_entity_poly.pdbx_seq_one_letter_code
_entity_poly.pdbx_strand_id
1 'polypeptide(L)'
;MQRTRAELEGMHHDELVTRVLELQDMLKEGLAVRDALHGVMNTLLNAKADEVTRYADADDDDLAHDEVEIKRAWAAARHAVSNPLGLMHTRSEEER
;
A
#
# COMPACT_ATOMS: atom_id res chain seq x y z
N MET A 1 -20.03 -0.12 -6.91
CA MET A 1 -20.95 0.93 -6.40
C MET A 1 -21.16 0.71 -4.91
N GLN A 2 -21.04 1.75 -4.10
CA GLN A 2 -21.23 1.70 -2.65
C GLN A 2 -22.73 1.87 -2.36
N ARG A 3 -23.35 0.94 -1.64
CA ARG A 3 -24.78 1.03 -1.27
C ARG A 3 -24.97 2.06 -0.16
N THR A 4 -26.09 2.77 -0.19
CA THR A 4 -26.52 3.70 0.84
C THR A 4 -27.00 2.95 2.09
N ARG A 5 -27.06 3.66 3.22
CA ARG A 5 -27.56 3.10 4.49
C ARG A 5 -28.99 2.57 4.38
N ALA A 6 -29.87 3.32 3.72
CA ALA A 6 -31.28 2.93 3.54
C ALA A 6 -31.42 1.65 2.70
N GLU A 7 -30.55 1.46 1.69
CA GLU A 7 -30.53 0.23 0.89
C GLU A 7 -30.05 -0.98 1.71
N LEU A 8 -29.11 -0.80 2.64
CA LEU A 8 -28.66 -1.88 3.53
C LEU A 8 -29.72 -2.27 4.57
N GLU A 9 -30.42 -1.27 5.12
CA GLU A 9 -31.51 -1.50 6.10
C GLU A 9 -32.73 -2.20 5.47
N GLY A 10 -32.96 -2.01 4.17
CA GLY A 10 -34.03 -2.68 3.43
C GLY A 10 -33.73 -4.11 2.94
N MET A 11 -32.49 -4.60 3.10
CA MET A 11 -32.11 -5.95 2.67
C MET A 11 -32.63 -7.02 3.64
N HIS A 12 -32.93 -8.20 3.12
CA HIS A 12 -33.22 -9.35 3.97
C HIS A 12 -31.94 -9.80 4.70
N HIS A 13 -32.09 -10.40 5.89
CA HIS A 13 -30.96 -10.84 6.72
C HIS A 13 -30.00 -11.75 5.96
N ASP A 14 -30.52 -12.72 5.20
CA ASP A 14 -29.71 -13.67 4.43
C ASP A 14 -28.89 -12.99 3.31
N GLU A 15 -29.45 -11.94 2.71
CA GLU A 15 -28.74 -11.14 1.70
C GLU A 15 -27.62 -10.33 2.34
N LEU A 16 -27.84 -9.80 3.55
CA LEU A 16 -26.81 -9.09 4.32
C LEU A 16 -25.67 -10.04 4.70
N VAL A 17 -25.99 -11.24 5.19
CA VAL A 17 -24.98 -12.25 5.53
C VAL A 17 -24.16 -12.62 4.30
N THR A 18 -24.81 -12.92 3.18
CA THR A 18 -24.12 -13.21 1.90
C THR A 18 -23.20 -12.07 1.51
N ARG A 19 -23.69 -10.83 1.58
CA ARG A 19 -22.91 -9.65 1.22
C ARG A 19 -21.69 -9.44 2.13
N VAL A 20 -21.82 -9.70 3.43
CA VAL A 20 -20.69 -9.61 4.37
C VAL A 20 -19.63 -10.65 4.02
N LEU A 21 -20.03 -11.89 3.70
CA LEU A 21 -19.09 -12.94 3.31
C LEU A 21 -18.32 -12.58 2.03
N GLU A 22 -19.01 -12.07 1.00
CA GLU A 22 -18.37 -11.57 -0.23
C GLU A 22 -17.35 -10.47 0.06
N LEU A 23 -17.71 -9.50 0.91
CA LEU A 23 -16.81 -8.41 1.29
C LEU A 23 -15.60 -8.93 2.06
N GLN A 24 -15.79 -9.91 2.95
CA GLN A 24 -14.69 -10.55 3.67
C GLN A 24 -13.75 -11.30 2.74
N ASP A 25 -14.27 -12.00 1.74
CA ASP A 25 -13.44 -12.72 0.78
C ASP A 25 -12.67 -11.76 -0.12
N MET A 26 -13.29 -10.69 -0.61
CA MET A 26 -12.57 -9.64 -1.34
C MET A 26 -11.50 -8.96 -0.47
N LEU A 27 -11.73 -8.79 0.84
CA LEU A 27 -10.71 -8.27 1.76
C LEU A 27 -9.52 -9.24 1.88
N LYS A 28 -9.78 -10.55 2.00
CA LYS A 28 -8.71 -11.57 2.04
C LYS A 28 -7.91 -11.59 0.74
N GLU A 29 -8.59 -11.55 -0.41
CA GLU A 29 -7.93 -11.47 -1.72
C GLU A 29 -7.07 -10.21 -1.83
N GLY A 30 -7.60 -9.06 -1.42
CA GLY A 30 -6.86 -7.79 -1.42
C GLY A 30 -5.62 -7.82 -0.52
N LEU A 31 -5.69 -8.50 0.64
CA LEU A 31 -4.53 -8.72 1.51
C LEU A 31 -3.51 -9.64 0.85
N ALA A 32 -3.93 -10.75 0.23
CA ALA A 32 -3.03 -11.64 -0.48
C ALA A 32 -2.31 -10.95 -1.64
N VAL A 33 -3.01 -10.10 -2.41
CA VAL A 33 -2.40 -9.28 -3.46
C VAL A 33 -1.39 -8.30 -2.88
N ARG A 34 -1.70 -7.66 -1.74
CA ARG A 34 -0.77 -6.75 -1.06
C ARG A 34 0.51 -7.48 -0.64
N ASP A 35 0.39 -8.64 -0.02
CA ASP A 35 1.53 -9.44 0.42
C ASP A 35 2.41 -9.86 -0.78
N ALA A 36 1.78 -10.28 -1.88
CA ALA A 36 2.49 -10.61 -3.11
C ALA A 36 3.23 -9.39 -3.70
N LEU A 37 2.58 -8.22 -3.76
CA LEU A 37 3.21 -6.98 -4.23
C LEU A 37 4.38 -6.55 -3.33
N HIS A 38 4.23 -6.68 -2.02
CA HIS A 38 5.31 -6.40 -1.07
C HIS A 38 6.52 -7.31 -1.33
N GLY A 39 6.29 -8.62 -1.49
CA GLY A 39 7.35 -9.58 -1.81
C GLY A 39 8.06 -9.28 -3.13
N VAL A 40 7.31 -8.94 -4.19
CA VAL A 40 7.87 -8.53 -5.48
C VAL A 40 8.70 -7.25 -5.35
N MET A 41 8.18 -6.23 -4.66
CA MET A 41 8.89 -4.97 -4.44
C MET A 41 10.19 -5.19 -3.67
N ASN A 42 10.16 -6.01 -2.62
CA ASN A 42 11.36 -6.35 -1.85
C ASN A 42 12.37 -7.11 -2.71
N THR A 43 11.92 -8.06 -3.54
CA THR A 43 12.81 -8.78 -4.47
C THR A 43 13.47 -7.82 -5.46
N LEU A 44 12.70 -6.88 -6.00
CA LEU A 44 13.20 -5.87 -6.94
C LEU A 44 14.23 -4.94 -6.28
N LEU A 45 13.95 -4.44 -5.07
CA LEU A 45 14.88 -3.59 -4.32
C LEU A 45 16.20 -4.32 -4.04
N ASN A 46 16.15 -5.61 -3.67
CA ASN A 46 17.35 -6.41 -3.43
C ASN A 46 18.11 -6.69 -4.73
N ALA A 47 17.41 -6.98 -5.83
CA ALA A 47 18.03 -7.20 -7.14
C ALA A 47 18.71 -5.93 -7.70
N LYS A 48 18.28 -4.75 -7.22
CA LYS A 48 18.78 -3.43 -7.60
C LYS A 48 19.48 -2.72 -6.43
N ALA A 49 20.08 -3.48 -5.52
CA ALA A 49 20.66 -2.95 -4.29
C ALA A 49 21.73 -1.87 -4.55
N ASP A 50 22.55 -2.03 -5.59
CA ASP A 50 23.60 -1.07 -5.94
C ASP A 50 23.01 0.25 -6.44
N GLU A 51 22.00 0.21 -7.33
CA GLU A 51 21.32 1.42 -7.79
C GLU A 51 20.52 2.09 -6.66
N VAL A 52 19.86 1.30 -5.82
CA VAL A 52 19.12 1.80 -4.65
C VAL A 52 20.06 2.50 -3.67
N THR A 53 21.25 1.94 -3.42
CA THR A 53 22.29 2.53 -2.55
C THR A 53 22.83 3.81 -3.17
N ARG A 54 23.20 3.78 -4.45
CA ARG A 54 23.67 4.96 -5.19
C ARG A 54 22.72 6.14 -5.05
N TYR A 55 21.43 5.94 -5.29
CA TYR A 55 20.44 7.02 -5.17
C TYR A 55 20.08 7.35 -3.72
N ALA A 56 20.28 6.45 -2.76
CA ALA A 56 20.12 6.76 -1.35
C ALA A 56 21.17 7.76 -0.86
N ASP A 57 22.41 7.58 -1.31
CA ASP A 57 23.58 8.35 -0.85
C ASP A 57 23.86 9.60 -1.69
N ALA A 58 23.29 9.72 -2.90
CA ALA A 58 23.46 10.89 -3.75
C ALA A 58 22.85 12.14 -3.12
N ASP A 59 23.54 13.28 -3.19
CA ASP A 59 22.96 14.58 -2.83
C ASP A 59 22.06 15.12 -3.94
N ASP A 60 20.96 15.77 -3.58
CA ASP A 60 19.99 16.29 -4.57
C ASP A 60 20.60 17.36 -5.50
N ASP A 61 21.61 18.09 -5.01
CA ASP A 61 22.32 19.14 -5.76
C ASP A 61 23.25 18.56 -6.86
N ASP A 62 23.62 17.29 -6.74
CA ASP A 62 24.50 16.57 -7.69
C ASP A 62 23.71 15.79 -8.75
N LEU A 63 22.38 15.74 -8.63
CA LEU A 63 21.50 14.97 -9.52
C LEU A 63 20.85 15.85 -10.58
N ALA A 64 20.72 15.31 -11.79
CA ALA A 64 19.86 15.91 -12.79
C ALA A 64 18.37 15.83 -12.36
N HIS A 65 17.53 16.68 -12.95
CA HIS A 65 16.12 16.79 -12.54
C HIS A 65 15.34 15.46 -12.65
N ASP A 66 15.60 14.70 -13.70
CA ASP A 66 15.07 13.35 -13.93
C ASP A 66 15.61 12.32 -12.94
N GLU A 67 16.86 12.46 -12.52
CA GLU A 67 17.47 11.60 -11.50
C GLU A 67 16.90 11.83 -10.09
N VAL A 68 16.46 13.06 -9.78
CA VAL A 68 15.75 13.35 -8.53
C VAL A 68 14.42 12.59 -8.45
N GLU A 69 13.68 12.50 -9.56
CA GLU A 69 12.44 11.71 -9.60
C GLU A 69 12.71 10.21 -9.38
N ILE A 70 13.79 9.69 -9.97
CA ILE A 70 14.24 8.31 -9.75
C ILE A 70 14.61 8.07 -8.29
N LYS A 71 15.38 8.98 -7.67
CA LYS A 71 15.72 8.92 -6.24
C LYS A 71 14.47 8.89 -5.36
N ARG A 72 13.49 9.75 -5.64
CA ARG A 72 12.21 9.78 -4.90
C ARG A 72 11.43 8.48 -5.05
N ALA A 73 11.40 7.90 -6.25
CA ALA A 73 10.74 6.62 -6.50
C ALA A 73 11.39 5.49 -5.68
N TRP A 74 12.73 5.42 -5.64
CA TRP A 74 13.45 4.46 -4.81
C TRP A 74 13.17 4.65 -3.32
N ALA A 75 13.18 5.89 -2.83
CA ALA A 75 12.85 6.19 -1.45
C ALA A 75 11.43 5.75 -1.08
N ALA A 76 10.44 6.03 -1.94
CA ALA A 76 9.06 5.62 -1.74
C ALA A 76 8.90 4.09 -1.72
N ALA A 77 9.58 3.39 -2.64
CA ALA A 77 9.58 1.93 -2.69
C ALA A 77 10.19 1.30 -1.42
N ARG A 78 11.34 1.82 -0.95
CA ARG A 78 11.95 1.39 0.33
C ARG A 78 11.01 1.63 1.51
N HIS A 79 10.38 2.80 1.58
CA HIS A 79 9.43 3.12 2.63
C HIS A 79 8.25 2.14 2.64
N ALA A 80 7.64 1.88 1.47
CA ALA A 80 6.53 0.94 1.33
C ALA A 80 6.89 -0.48 1.79
N VAL A 81 8.13 -0.94 1.54
CA VAL A 81 8.60 -2.25 2.00
C VAL A 81 8.92 -2.26 3.49
N SER A 82 9.50 -1.20 4.04
CA SER A 82 9.79 -1.08 5.48
C SER A 82 8.53 -0.93 6.34
N ASN A 83 7.43 -0.46 5.75
CA ASN A 83 6.14 -0.27 6.40
C ASN A 83 5.01 -0.96 5.63
N PRO A 84 4.97 -2.31 5.60
CA PRO A 84 3.99 -3.09 4.83
C PRO A 84 2.53 -2.85 5.24
N LEU A 85 2.31 -2.32 6.44
CA LEU A 85 0.99 -2.02 7.02
C LEU A 85 0.59 -0.54 6.87
N GLY A 86 1.35 0.26 6.12
CA GLY A 86 1.33 1.73 6.12
C GLY A 86 -0.06 2.40 6.22
N LEU A 87 -0.12 3.43 7.10
CA LEU A 87 -1.24 4.33 7.44
C LEU A 87 -2.44 3.75 8.21
N MET A 88 -2.43 2.50 8.66
CA MET A 88 -3.49 2.04 9.59
C MET A 88 -3.37 2.67 11.00
N HIS A 89 -2.23 3.30 11.33
CA HIS A 89 -1.94 3.86 12.65
C HIS A 89 -1.86 5.40 12.72
N THR A 90 -1.79 6.14 11.61
CA THR A 90 -1.58 7.59 11.69
C THR A 90 -2.83 8.39 12.08
N ARG A 91 -4.01 7.76 12.17
CA ARG A 91 -5.24 8.43 12.64
C ARG A 91 -5.44 8.33 14.15
N SER A 92 -4.72 7.46 14.87
CA SER A 92 -4.85 7.33 16.33
C SER A 92 -3.91 8.25 17.13
N GLU A 93 -2.97 8.92 16.46
CA GLU A 93 -2.00 9.81 17.11
C GLU A 93 -2.33 11.31 16.96
N GLU A 94 -3.33 11.66 16.15
CA GLU A 94 -3.77 13.06 15.95
C GLU A 94 -4.91 13.48 16.93
N GLU A 95 -5.34 12.59 17.83
CA GLU A 95 -6.41 12.83 18.83
C GLU A 95 -5.92 12.69 20.29
N ARG A 96 -4.65 13.00 20.59
CA ARG A 96 -4.14 13.15 21.97
C ARG A 96 -3.44 14.49 22.16
#